data_AF-A0A8S9NI16-F1
#
_entry.id   AF-A0A8S9NI16-F1
#
_cell.length_a   1.000
_cell.length_b   1.000
_cell.length_c   1.000
_cell.angle_alpha   90.00
_cell.angle_beta   90.00
_cell.angle_gamma   90.00
#
_symmetry.space_group_name_H-M   'P 1'
#
loop_
_entity.id
_entity.type
_entity.pdbx_description
1 polymer ?
#
loop_
_entity_poly.entity_id
_entity_poly.type
_entity_poly.pdbx_seq_one_letter_code
_entity_poly.pdbx_strand_id
1 'polypeptide(L)'
;MFSHDVGHDAAFKNTGLERANNLGRDLEWFKEQGYNIPEPMAHCKTYSRYFKDIAENDPPAFICHFCNIYLHIAPVAERLGQ
;
A
#
# COMPACT_ATOMS: atom_id res chain seq x y z
N MET A 1 -19.41 8.00 23.57
CA MET A 1 -20.28 8.11 22.38
C MET A 1 -19.56 9.05 21.43
N PHE A 2 -18.59 8.53 20.67
CA PHE A 2 -17.87 9.34 19.67
C PHE A 2 -18.63 9.21 18.35
N SER A 3 -19.11 10.35 17.88
CA SER A 3 -19.87 10.53 16.67
C SER A 3 -19.12 9.96 15.46
N HIS A 4 -19.87 9.30 14.59
CA HIS A 4 -19.54 9.05 13.19
C HIS A 4 -19.02 10.36 12.56
N ASP A 5 -17.72 10.47 12.32
CA ASP A 5 -17.14 11.57 11.55
C ASP A 5 -16.69 11.02 10.20
N VAL A 6 -17.48 11.36 9.17
CA VAL A 6 -17.36 10.97 7.75
C VAL A 6 -16.14 11.64 7.07
N GLY A 7 -15.14 12.12 7.84
CA GLY A 7 -14.00 12.89 7.34
C GLY A 7 -12.66 12.16 7.22
N HIS A 8 -12.45 11.02 7.89
CA HIS A 8 -11.12 10.40 7.95
C HIS A 8 -10.67 9.74 6.64
N ASP A 9 -11.57 9.09 5.91
CA ASP A 9 -11.24 8.33 4.69
C ASP A 9 -10.91 9.21 3.48
N ALA A 10 -11.42 10.45 3.44
CA ALA A 10 -11.21 11.35 2.32
C ALA A 10 -9.76 11.86 2.24
N ALA A 11 -9.08 11.97 3.37
CA ALA A 11 -7.71 12.48 3.46
C ALA A 11 -6.65 11.53 2.86
N PHE A 12 -6.98 10.24 2.70
CA PHE A 12 -6.05 9.21 2.24
C PHE A 12 -6.31 8.74 0.80
N LYS A 13 -7.18 9.42 0.06
CA LYS A 13 -7.53 9.10 -1.33
C LYS A 13 -6.96 10.15 -2.28
N ASN A 14 -6.51 9.72 -3.45
CA ASN A 14 -5.98 10.58 -4.52
C ASN A 14 -4.82 11.46 -4.04
N THR A 15 -3.96 10.91 -3.19
CA THR A 15 -2.80 11.59 -2.62
C THR A 15 -1.65 11.72 -3.63
N GLY A 16 -1.68 10.96 -4.73
CA GLY A 16 -0.57 10.80 -5.66
C GLY A 16 0.52 9.85 -5.14
N LEU A 17 0.38 9.34 -3.92
CA LEU A 17 1.29 8.36 -3.36
C LEU A 17 0.87 6.92 -3.71
N GLU A 18 -0.33 6.70 -4.24
CA GLU A 18 -0.86 5.38 -4.56
C GLU A 18 0.03 4.63 -5.57
N ARG A 19 0.51 3.43 -5.21
CA ARG A 19 1.47 2.67 -6.02
C ARG A 19 0.86 1.55 -6.86
N ALA A 20 -0.37 1.14 -6.58
CA ALA A 20 -0.96 -0.06 -7.15
C ALA A 20 -0.98 -0.04 -8.69
N ASN A 21 -1.33 1.11 -9.29
CA ASN A 21 -1.38 1.25 -10.75
C ASN A 21 0.00 1.16 -11.40
N ASN A 22 1.00 1.87 -10.85
CA ASN A 22 2.37 1.83 -11.35
C ASN A 22 2.98 0.43 -11.20
N LEU A 23 2.78 -0.21 -10.05
CA LEU A 23 3.24 -1.59 -9.83
C LEU A 23 2.56 -2.57 -10.80
N GLY A 24 1.28 -2.37 -11.12
CA GLY A 24 0.58 -3.15 -12.14
C GLY A 24 1.26 -3.02 -13.51
N ARG A 25 1.63 -1.79 -13.91
CA ARG A 25 2.36 -1.55 -15.17
C ARG A 25 3.74 -2.22 -15.17
N ASP A 26 4.46 -2.14 -14.05
CA ASP A 26 5.78 -2.78 -13.91
C ASP A 26 5.64 -4.31 -14.04
N LEU A 27 4.62 -4.91 -13.42
CA LEU A 27 4.36 -6.35 -13.52
C LEU A 27 4.00 -6.79 -14.94
N GLU A 28 3.20 -6.00 -15.67
CA GLU A 28 2.92 -6.29 -17.09
C GLU A 28 4.19 -6.16 -17.94
N TRP A 29 5.00 -5.13 -17.70
CA TRP A 29 6.29 -4.99 -18.37
C TRP A 29 7.20 -6.21 -18.13
N PHE A 30 7.27 -6.72 -16.89
CA PHE A 30 8.01 -7.95 -16.59
C PHE A 30 7.48 -9.17 -17.34
N LYS A 31 6.16 -9.31 -17.51
CA LYS A 31 5.57 -10.39 -18.31
C LYS A 31 5.98 -10.29 -19.78
N GLU A 32 5.98 -9.08 -20.35
CA GLU A 32 6.42 -8.83 -21.74
C GLU A 32 7.89 -9.22 -21.95
N GLN A 33 8.74 -9.06 -20.93
CA GLN A 33 10.13 -9.53 -20.95
C GLN A 33 10.28 -11.06 -20.79
N GLY A 34 9.18 -11.79 -20.62
CA GLY A 34 9.17 -13.25 -20.47
C GLY A 34 9.31 -13.76 -19.03
N TYR A 35 9.25 -12.89 -18.02
CA TYR A 35 9.25 -13.31 -16.62
C TYR A 35 7.87 -13.81 -16.19
N ASN A 36 7.86 -14.90 -15.41
CA ASN A 36 6.64 -15.37 -14.77
C ASN A 36 6.39 -14.58 -13.48
N ILE A 37 5.18 -14.06 -13.31
CA ILE A 37 4.80 -13.35 -12.09
C ILE A 37 4.42 -14.38 -11.02
N PRO A 38 5.13 -14.43 -9.88
CA PRO A 38 4.82 -15.39 -8.84
C PRO A 38 3.52 -15.04 -8.13
N GLU A 39 2.84 -16.07 -7.61
CA GLU A 39 1.73 -15.90 -6.69
C GLU A 39 2.17 -15.17 -5.41
N PRO A 40 1.32 -14.30 -4.81
CA PRO A 40 1.66 -13.65 -3.56
C PRO A 40 1.92 -14.66 -2.45
N MET A 41 3.04 -14.49 -1.75
CA MET A 41 3.44 -15.37 -0.66
C MET A 41 2.43 -15.32 0.50
N ALA A 42 2.41 -16.38 1.32
CA ALA A 42 1.46 -16.51 2.42
C ALA A 42 1.52 -15.33 3.42
N HIS A 43 2.72 -14.81 3.68
CA HIS A 43 2.89 -13.64 4.54
C HIS A 43 2.33 -12.35 3.90
N CYS A 44 2.43 -12.18 2.58
CA CYS A 44 1.79 -11.05 1.88
C CYS A 44 0.27 -11.09 2.02
N LYS A 45 -0.33 -12.28 1.84
CA LYS A 45 -1.77 -12.50 2.03
C LYS A 45 -2.20 -12.26 3.47
N THR A 46 -1.39 -12.69 4.44
CA THR A 46 -1.63 -12.46 5.88
C THR A 46 -1.55 -10.98 6.22
N TYR A 47 -0.51 -10.29 5.76
CA TYR A 47 -0.33 -8.86 5.99
C TYR A 47 -1.46 -8.03 5.38
N SER A 48 -1.88 -8.35 4.15
CA SER A 48 -3.02 -7.67 3.50
C SER A 48 -4.33 -7.82 4.28
N ARG A 49 -4.58 -8.99 4.90
CA ARG A 49 -5.76 -9.21 5.75
C ARG A 49 -5.65 -8.43 7.06
N TYR A 50 -4.50 -8.51 7.73
CA TYR A 50 -4.23 -7.73 8.93
C TYR A 50 -4.40 -6.23 8.69
N PHE A 51 -3.94 -5.73 7.54
CA PHE A 51 -4.06 -4.32 7.19
C PHE A 51 -5.51 -3.86 7.02
N LYS A 52 -6.39 -4.72 6.50
CA LYS A 52 -7.84 -4.46 6.43
C LYS A 52 -8.48 -4.45 7.81
N ASP A 53 -8.09 -5.40 8.66
CA ASP A 53 -8.59 -5.52 10.02
C ASP A 53 -8.28 -4.27 10.86
N ILE A 54 -7.02 -3.81 10.85
CA ILE A 54 -6.64 -2.59 11.58
C ILE A 54 -7.24 -1.32 11.00
N ALA A 55 -7.57 -1.27 9.70
CA ALA A 55 -8.24 -0.11 9.10
C ALA A 55 -9.63 0.11 9.72
N GLU A 56 -10.34 -0.97 10.07
CA GLU A 56 -11.67 -0.93 10.66
C GLU A 56 -11.63 -0.87 12.19
N ASN A 57 -10.70 -1.61 12.80
CA ASN A 57 -10.70 -1.88 14.23
C ASN A 57 -9.64 -1.12 15.04
N ASP A 58 -8.57 -0.62 14.40
CA ASP A 58 -7.48 0.13 15.07
C ASP A 58 -6.92 1.26 14.17
N PRO A 59 -7.66 2.37 14.00
CA PRO A 59 -7.24 3.48 13.14
C PRO A 59 -5.87 4.09 13.47
N PRO A 60 -5.46 4.25 14.76
CA PRO A 60 -4.10 4.69 15.09
C PRO A 60 -3.00 3.75 14.57
N ALA A 61 -3.17 2.43 14.72
CA ALA A 61 -2.22 1.46 14.17
C ALA A 61 -2.20 1.50 12.62
N PHE A 62 -3.37 1.62 12.01
CA PHE A 62 -3.49 1.78 10.56
C PHE A 62 -2.70 2.99 10.04
N ILE A 63 -2.88 4.18 10.66
CA ILE A 63 -2.16 5.40 10.26
C ILE A 63 -0.65 5.23 10.43
N CYS A 64 -0.19 4.61 11.53
CA CYS A 64 1.22 4.34 11.77
C CYS A 64 1.83 3.50 10.63
N HIS A 65 1.18 2.39 10.28
CA HIS A 65 1.67 1.54 9.19
C HIS A 65 1.56 2.22 7.82
N PHE A 66 0.47 2.94 7.55
CA PHE A 66 0.29 3.71 6.32
C PHE A 66 1.44 4.69 6.12
N CYS A 67 1.71 5.54 7.11
CA CYS A 67 2.80 6.52 7.05
C CYS A 67 4.16 5.84 6.89
N ASN A 68 4.44 4.75 7.61
CA ASN A 68 5.72 4.06 7.50
C ASN A 68 5.94 3.49 6.08
N ILE A 69 4.93 2.88 5.47
CA ILE A 69 5.02 2.34 4.10
C ILE A 69 5.30 3.47 3.11
N TYR A 70 4.55 4.57 3.15
CA TYR A 70 4.72 5.64 2.16
C TYR A 70 5.99 6.47 2.37
N LEU A 71 6.37 6.74 3.62
CA LEU A 71 7.55 7.56 3.95
C LEU A 71 8.87 6.78 3.82
N HIS A 72 8.90 5.46 3.95
CA HIS A 72 10.13 4.69 3.70
C HIS A 72 10.34 4.40 2.22
N ILE A 73 9.27 4.30 1.43
CA ILE A 73 9.36 3.90 0.03
C ILE A 73 9.70 5.08 -0.88
N ALA A 74 9.17 6.28 -0.62
CA ALA A 74 9.46 7.44 -1.48
C ALA A 74 10.96 7.85 -1.50
N PRO A 75 11.67 7.95 -0.36
CA PRO A 75 13.09 8.31 -0.35
C PRO A 75 14.02 7.18 -0.86
N VAL A 76 13.59 5.93 -0.75
CA VAL A 76 14.37 4.76 -1.18
C VAL A 76 14.22 4.49 -2.67
N ALA A 77 13.03 4.72 -3.25
CA ALA A 77 12.80 4.54 -4.68
C ALA A 77 13.67 5.48 -5.54
N GLU A 78 13.90 6.72 -5.09
CA GLU A 78 14.80 7.68 -5.75
C GLU A 78 16.25 7.18 -5.81
N ARG A 79 16.69 6.41 -4.82
CA ARG A 79 18.07 5.89 -4.74
C ARG A 79 18.32 4.60 -5.53
N LEU A 80 17.28 3.85 -5.86
CA LEU A 80 17.38 2.60 -6.63
C LEU A 80 17.31 2.83 -8.15
N GLY A 81 17.04 4.06 -8.58
CA GLY A 81 17.04 4.49 -9.98
C GLY A 81 18.32 5.22 -10.43
N GLN A 82 19.37 5.24 -9.61
CA GLN A 82 20.71 5.78 -9.95
C GLN A 82 21.75 4.66 -10.07
#